data_AF-A0A0A8L0S1-F1
#
_entry.id   AF-A0A0A8L0S1-F1
#
_cell.length_a   1.000
_cell.length_b   1.000
_cell.length_c   1.000
_cell.angle_alpha   90.00
_cell.angle_beta   90.00
_cell.angle_gamma   90.00
#
_symmetry.space_group_name_H-M   'P 1'
#
loop_
_entity.id
_entity.type
_entity.pdbx_description
1 polymer ?
#
loop_
_entity_poly.entity_id
_entity_poly.type
_entity_poly.pdbx_seq_one_letter_code
_entity_poly.pdbx_strand_id
1 'polypeptide(L)'
;MTVDYDALVGQALKLLHDNIDKNYRVCIGIIGPPGSGKSTIAEKLKKEINDKYHEYLTHKHHSEVKARPLGTSLDLTEDIPRANAELQAEMKSGFYSHVEDTDFRPVKINNADGSTLVIGRGGLPNTFRLKQVDEKTNISVSKPDIAQIIPMDGFHLSRKHLDHFKLPEVAHLRRGSPFTFDSNNFLQLCKVLSKSCTIDPNYQRSESGSTDSLFGDITNSFIDLPEISFPGFDHAMKDPSPDQHTVHKFTRVLILEGLYLLLDQENWSQIYDAIARTDAFLIWTITSDESAIEQRVAKRHVQSGICLTLDEGIQRFRANDQINGRLIQSHSVKNKNTNVKNVYEIRND
;
A
#
# COMPACT_ATOMS: atom_id res chain seq x y z
N MET A 1 15.17 21.46 -3.68
CA MET A 1 16.28 20.49 -3.58
C MET A 1 15.79 19.19 -4.15
N THR A 2 16.59 18.54 -4.98
CA THR A 2 16.29 17.22 -5.54
C THR A 2 16.16 16.19 -4.41
N VAL A 3 15.23 15.24 -4.55
CA VAL A 3 15.08 14.13 -3.60
C VAL A 3 16.39 13.35 -3.49
N ASP A 4 16.95 13.25 -2.28
CA ASP A 4 18.13 12.45 -1.97
C ASP A 4 17.73 11.00 -1.74
N TYR A 5 17.82 10.18 -2.79
CA TYR A 5 17.42 8.78 -2.75
C TYR A 5 18.29 7.93 -1.83
N ASP A 6 19.59 8.22 -1.74
CA ASP A 6 20.50 7.48 -0.85
C ASP A 6 20.13 7.69 0.61
N ALA A 7 19.75 8.92 0.97
CA ALA A 7 19.24 9.22 2.30
C ALA A 7 17.93 8.48 2.60
N LEU A 8 16.99 8.41 1.65
CA LEU A 8 15.72 7.68 1.84
C LEU A 8 15.94 6.18 2.01
N VAL A 9 16.79 5.58 1.17
CA VAL A 9 17.18 4.16 1.29
C VAL A 9 17.85 3.90 2.63
N GLY A 10 18.80 4.74 3.04
CA GLY A 10 19.48 4.64 4.31
C GLY A 10 18.53 4.72 5.51
N GLN A 11 17.55 5.63 5.48
CA GLN A 11 16.51 5.75 6.51
C GLN A 11 15.62 4.50 6.57
N ALA A 12 15.16 3.98 5.43
CA ALA A 12 14.32 2.78 5.39
C ALA A 12 15.07 1.54 5.90
N LEU A 13 16.32 1.34 5.49
CA LEU A 13 17.17 0.23 5.97
C LEU A 13 17.51 0.38 7.45
N LYS A 14 17.78 1.61 7.91
CA LYS A 14 17.99 1.88 9.33
C LYS A 14 16.75 1.56 10.17
N LEU A 15 15.56 1.93 9.71
CA LEU A 15 14.31 1.59 10.40
C LEU A 15 14.15 0.07 10.52
N LEU A 16 14.41 -0.68 9.45
CA LEU A 16 14.37 -2.15 9.49
C LEU A 16 15.41 -2.72 10.45
N HIS A 17 16.63 -2.21 10.42
CA HIS A 17 17.72 -2.62 11.30
C HIS A 17 17.43 -2.41 12.78
N ASP A 18 16.86 -1.25 13.13
CA ASP A 18 16.56 -0.88 14.51
C ASP A 18 15.38 -1.70 15.10
N ASN A 19 14.61 -2.39 14.25
CA ASN A 19 13.41 -3.15 14.65
C ASN A 19 13.46 -4.64 14.27
N ILE A 20 14.59 -5.15 13.76
CA ILE A 20 14.68 -6.50 13.17
C ILE A 20 14.37 -7.65 14.14
N ASP A 21 14.50 -7.40 15.45
CA ASP A 21 14.26 -8.32 16.56
C ASP A 21 12.86 -8.19 17.17
N LYS A 22 12.07 -7.18 16.77
CA LYS A 22 10.72 -6.89 17.31
C LYS A 22 9.64 -6.93 16.25
N ASN A 23 10.02 -6.66 15.00
CA ASN A 23 9.11 -6.54 13.88
C ASN A 23 9.60 -7.38 12.72
N TYR A 24 8.70 -8.18 12.15
CA TYR A 24 9.00 -8.87 10.91
C TYR A 24 9.17 -7.90 9.76
N ARG A 25 8.34 -6.87 9.66
CA ARG A 25 8.37 -5.89 8.56
C ARG A 25 8.32 -4.47 9.09
N VAL A 26 8.77 -3.52 8.27
CA VAL A 26 8.62 -2.09 8.53
C VAL A 26 7.77 -1.41 7.47
N CYS A 27 7.08 -0.33 7.85
CA CYS A 27 6.19 0.43 6.97
C CYS A 27 6.78 1.79 6.60
N ILE A 28 6.85 2.07 5.31
CA ILE A 28 7.23 3.36 4.75
C ILE A 28 5.99 3.96 4.07
N GLY A 29 5.49 5.09 4.54
CA GLY A 29 4.41 5.84 3.89
C GLY A 29 4.96 6.90 2.94
N ILE A 30 4.49 6.97 1.70
CA ILE A 30 4.84 8.02 0.73
C ILE A 30 3.58 8.71 0.27
N ILE A 31 3.44 9.97 0.65
CA ILE A 31 2.18 10.71 0.52
C ILE A 31 2.40 11.94 -0.32
N GLY A 32 1.52 12.21 -1.29
CA GLY A 32 1.57 13.47 -1.98
C GLY A 32 0.48 13.65 -3.04
N PRO A 33 0.24 14.90 -3.46
CA PRO A 33 -0.77 15.24 -4.46
C PRO A 33 -0.54 14.51 -5.80
N PRO A 34 -1.57 14.41 -6.66
CA PRO A 34 -1.38 13.97 -8.05
C PRO A 34 -0.25 14.77 -8.70
N GLY A 35 0.65 14.08 -9.40
CA GLY A 35 1.82 14.72 -10.01
C GLY A 35 2.98 15.04 -9.06
N SER A 36 2.91 14.81 -7.75
CA SER A 36 4.03 15.10 -6.83
C SER A 36 5.30 14.27 -7.06
N GLY A 37 5.19 13.14 -7.77
CA GLY A 37 6.29 12.20 -7.98
C GLY A 37 6.34 11.03 -6.98
N LYS A 38 5.32 10.87 -6.12
CA LYS A 38 5.24 9.77 -5.14
C LYS A 38 5.53 8.38 -5.71
N SER A 39 4.89 8.00 -6.82
CA SER A 39 5.08 6.69 -7.44
C SER A 39 6.48 6.51 -8.01
N THR A 40 7.08 7.58 -8.54
CA THR A 40 8.48 7.56 -8.99
C THR A 40 9.44 7.38 -7.82
N ILE A 41 9.17 8.03 -6.68
CA ILE A 41 9.98 7.88 -5.48
C ILE A 41 9.84 6.48 -4.89
N ALA A 42 8.61 5.96 -4.79
CA ALA A 42 8.32 4.62 -4.29
C ALA A 42 9.00 3.54 -5.16
N GLU A 43 8.91 3.64 -6.48
CA GLU A 43 9.54 2.71 -7.42
C GLU A 43 11.05 2.72 -7.32
N LYS A 44 11.67 3.91 -7.28
CA LYS A 44 13.11 4.03 -7.09
C LYS A 44 13.56 3.47 -5.74
N LEU A 45 12.86 3.80 -4.66
CA LEU A 45 13.17 3.28 -3.33
C LEU A 45 13.09 1.75 -3.27
N LYS A 46 12.01 1.16 -3.80
CA LYS A 46 11.83 -0.30 -3.90
C LYS A 46 13.00 -0.92 -4.66
N LYS A 47 13.31 -0.36 -5.84
CA LYS A 47 14.37 -0.87 -6.72
C LYS A 47 15.73 -0.83 -6.01
N GLU A 48 16.12 0.31 -5.45
CA GLU A 48 17.42 0.49 -4.80
C GLU A 48 17.59 -0.41 -3.56
N ILE A 49 16.54 -0.61 -2.77
CA ILE A 49 16.58 -1.54 -1.63
C ILE A 49 16.77 -2.99 -2.11
N ASN A 50 16.01 -3.41 -3.12
CA ASN A 50 16.10 -4.78 -3.66
C ASN A 50 17.44 -5.03 -4.35
N ASP A 51 17.94 -4.09 -5.15
CA ASP A 51 19.24 -4.19 -5.81
C ASP A 51 20.37 -4.37 -4.80
N LYS A 52 20.41 -3.54 -3.74
CA LYS A 52 21.41 -3.68 -2.66
C LYS A 52 21.34 -5.06 -1.98
N TYR A 53 20.14 -5.59 -1.78
CA TYR A 53 19.98 -6.93 -1.22
C TYR A 53 20.44 -8.04 -2.18
N HIS A 54 20.13 -7.91 -3.48
CA HIS A 54 20.57 -8.86 -4.50
C HIS A 54 22.09 -8.84 -4.71
N GLU A 55 22.72 -7.66 -4.62
CA GLU A 55 24.17 -7.50 -4.60
C GLU A 55 24.78 -8.23 -3.41
N TYR A 56 24.23 -8.04 -2.20
CA TYR A 56 24.64 -8.77 -1.00
C TYR A 56 24.57 -10.29 -1.20
N LEU A 57 23.44 -10.82 -1.69
CA LEU A 57 23.28 -12.27 -1.93
C LEU A 57 24.32 -12.79 -2.93
N THR A 58 24.62 -12.00 -3.97
CA THR A 58 25.62 -12.35 -4.98
C THR A 58 27.03 -12.39 -4.37
N HIS A 59 27.39 -11.39 -3.57
CA HIS A 59 28.70 -11.30 -2.91
C HIS A 59 28.95 -12.40 -1.86
N LYS A 60 27.91 -12.80 -1.13
CA LYS A 60 28.00 -13.88 -0.13
C LYS A 60 27.82 -15.27 -0.74
N HIS A 61 27.66 -15.38 -2.06
CA HIS A 61 27.40 -16.64 -2.76
C HIS A 61 26.17 -17.41 -2.22
N HIS A 62 25.14 -16.69 -1.77
CA HIS A 62 23.86 -17.30 -1.42
C HIS A 62 23.13 -17.72 -2.69
N SER A 63 23.13 -19.01 -3.00
CA SER A 63 22.40 -19.57 -4.15
C SER A 63 20.91 -19.72 -3.88
N GLU A 64 20.50 -19.80 -2.61
CA GLU A 64 19.12 -20.02 -2.18
C GLU A 64 18.83 -19.33 -0.85
N VAL A 65 17.68 -18.68 -0.77
CA VAL A 65 17.13 -18.11 0.46
C VAL A 65 15.90 -18.92 0.88
N LYS A 66 15.81 -19.27 2.17
CA LYS A 66 14.72 -20.08 2.74
C LYS A 66 14.08 -19.38 3.94
N ALA A 67 12.76 -19.50 4.04
CA ALA A 67 12.02 -19.07 5.21
C ALA A 67 11.85 -20.25 6.18
N ARG A 68 12.10 -20.02 7.47
CA ARG A 68 11.86 -20.99 8.53
C ARG A 68 10.36 -21.12 8.79
N PRO A 69 9.84 -22.29 9.20
CA PRO A 69 8.46 -22.37 9.67
C PRO A 69 8.22 -21.40 10.84
N LEU A 70 7.07 -20.75 10.88
CA LEU A 70 6.66 -19.90 12.01
C LEU A 70 6.47 -20.74 13.29
N GLY A 71 6.07 -22.00 13.15
CA GLY A 71 5.87 -22.93 14.28
C GLY A 71 4.52 -22.76 15.00
N THR A 72 3.71 -21.77 14.61
CA THR A 72 2.35 -21.55 15.13
C THR A 72 1.38 -21.25 13.98
N SER A 73 0.09 -21.56 14.18
CA SER A 73 -0.95 -21.15 13.23
C SER A 73 -1.11 -19.63 13.27
N LEU A 74 -1.25 -19.00 12.10
CA LEU A 74 -1.42 -17.56 11.95
C LEU A 74 -2.63 -17.27 11.04
N ASP A 75 -3.66 -16.64 11.60
CA ASP A 75 -4.78 -16.05 10.84
C ASP A 75 -4.76 -14.52 11.00
N LEU A 76 -4.14 -13.82 10.04
CA LEU A 76 -4.13 -12.35 10.01
C LEU A 76 -5.53 -11.74 9.83
N THR A 77 -6.54 -12.56 9.50
CA THR A 77 -7.91 -12.14 9.21
C THR A 77 -8.89 -12.51 10.32
N GLU A 78 -8.44 -13.01 11.48
CA GLU A 78 -9.30 -13.54 12.55
C GLU A 78 -10.42 -12.58 12.98
N ASP A 79 -10.12 -11.28 13.07
CA ASP A 79 -11.07 -10.23 13.49
C ASP A 79 -12.07 -9.80 12.41
N ILE A 80 -11.90 -10.31 11.18
CA ILE A 80 -12.74 -9.97 10.05
C ILE A 80 -13.93 -10.94 10.03
N PRO A 81 -15.18 -10.43 10.13
CA PRO A 81 -16.36 -11.28 10.13
C PRO A 81 -16.53 -12.03 8.81
N ARG A 82 -17.09 -13.24 8.84
CA ARG A 82 -17.42 -13.98 7.62
C ARG A 82 -18.63 -13.34 6.94
N ALA A 83 -18.60 -13.29 5.61
CA ALA A 83 -19.76 -12.86 4.84
C ALA A 83 -20.94 -13.82 5.05
N ASN A 84 -22.12 -13.29 5.37
CA ASN A 84 -23.34 -14.08 5.47
C ASN A 84 -23.84 -14.51 4.06
N ALA A 85 -24.85 -15.38 3.99
CA ALA A 85 -25.36 -15.91 2.72
C ALA A 85 -25.89 -14.82 1.77
N GLU A 86 -26.49 -13.76 2.33
CA GLU A 86 -27.04 -12.64 1.57
C GLU A 86 -25.93 -11.84 0.88
N LEU A 87 -24.90 -11.44 1.63
CA LEU A 87 -23.74 -10.72 1.10
C LEU A 87 -23.00 -11.57 0.06
N GLN A 88 -22.84 -12.88 0.31
CA GLN A 88 -22.23 -13.78 -0.66
C GLN A 88 -23.05 -13.89 -1.96
N ALA A 89 -24.38 -13.82 -1.89
CA ALA A 89 -25.24 -13.78 -3.07
C ALA A 89 -25.09 -12.45 -3.81
N GLU A 90 -25.06 -11.32 -3.08
CA GLU A 90 -24.92 -9.98 -3.66
C GLU A 90 -23.57 -9.76 -4.35
N MET A 91 -22.50 -10.38 -3.85
CA MET A 91 -21.19 -10.33 -4.52
C MET A 91 -21.21 -10.92 -5.93
N LYS A 92 -22.10 -11.89 -6.19
CA LYS A 92 -22.29 -12.45 -7.54
C LYS A 92 -23.01 -11.48 -8.48
N SER A 93 -23.77 -10.54 -7.94
CA SER A 93 -24.46 -9.47 -8.70
C SER A 93 -23.69 -8.15 -8.72
N GLY A 94 -22.47 -8.11 -8.17
CA GLY A 94 -21.56 -6.97 -8.25
C GLY A 94 -21.48 -6.10 -7.01
N PHE A 95 -22.29 -6.35 -5.97
CA PHE A 95 -22.18 -5.70 -4.66
C PHE A 95 -22.46 -4.18 -4.64
N TYR A 96 -23.41 -3.74 -5.47
CA TYR A 96 -23.65 -2.30 -5.69
C TYR A 96 -24.44 -1.60 -4.59
N SER A 97 -25.17 -2.31 -3.72
CA SER A 97 -26.06 -1.64 -2.74
C SER A 97 -25.30 -0.94 -1.60
N HIS A 98 -24.02 -1.28 -1.42
CA HIS A 98 -23.14 -0.73 -0.37
C HIS A 98 -22.13 0.28 -0.92
N VAL A 99 -22.18 0.62 -2.21
CA VAL A 99 -21.07 1.30 -2.90
C VAL A 99 -20.68 2.68 -2.30
N GLU A 100 -21.64 3.35 -1.66
CA GLU A 100 -21.47 4.62 -0.95
C GLU A 100 -21.38 4.46 0.58
N ASP A 101 -21.50 3.24 1.12
CA ASP A 101 -21.46 2.97 2.55
C ASP A 101 -20.02 2.99 3.08
N THR A 102 -19.59 4.16 3.53
CA THR A 102 -18.28 4.36 4.16
C THR A 102 -18.14 3.64 5.49
N ASP A 103 -19.23 3.18 6.11
CA ASP A 103 -19.21 2.45 7.37
C ASP A 103 -19.34 0.93 7.18
N PHE A 104 -19.47 0.47 5.92
CA PHE A 104 -19.52 -0.95 5.58
C PHE A 104 -18.33 -1.69 6.22
N ARG A 105 -18.62 -2.64 7.11
CA ARG A 105 -17.57 -3.45 7.76
C ARG A 105 -17.07 -4.51 6.78
N PRO A 106 -15.78 -4.51 6.42
CA PRO A 106 -15.23 -5.53 5.53
C PRO A 106 -15.49 -6.95 6.05
N VAL A 107 -15.76 -7.85 5.12
CA VAL A 107 -16.08 -9.27 5.39
C VAL A 107 -15.10 -10.19 4.70
N LYS A 108 -14.98 -11.43 5.20
CA LYS A 108 -14.14 -12.47 4.59
C LYS A 108 -14.91 -13.65 4.01
N ILE A 109 -14.36 -14.23 2.95
CA ILE A 109 -14.82 -15.47 2.30
C ILE A 109 -13.63 -16.42 2.17
N ASN A 110 -13.81 -17.67 2.60
CA ASN A 110 -12.81 -18.71 2.43
C ASN A 110 -13.10 -19.48 1.14
N ASN A 111 -12.11 -19.61 0.27
CA ASN A 111 -12.19 -20.37 -0.96
C ASN A 111 -11.76 -21.81 -0.76
N ALA A 112 -12.21 -22.69 -1.68
CA ALA A 112 -11.84 -24.10 -1.68
C ALA A 112 -10.33 -24.34 -1.87
N ASP A 113 -9.59 -23.39 -2.46
CA ASP A 113 -8.14 -23.46 -2.63
C ASP A 113 -7.35 -23.04 -1.36
N GLY A 114 -8.04 -22.85 -0.24
CA GLY A 114 -7.47 -22.43 1.03
C GLY A 114 -7.20 -20.93 1.16
N SER A 115 -7.45 -20.14 0.10
CA SER A 115 -7.31 -18.68 0.18
C SER A 115 -8.48 -18.01 0.89
N THR A 116 -8.22 -16.88 1.53
CA THR A 116 -9.22 -16.02 2.16
C THR A 116 -9.31 -14.70 1.41
N LEU A 117 -10.48 -14.36 0.88
CA LEU A 117 -10.79 -13.06 0.28
C LEU A 117 -11.31 -12.11 1.35
N VAL A 118 -10.89 -10.86 1.30
CA VAL A 118 -11.41 -9.77 2.14
C VAL A 118 -11.98 -8.67 1.25
N ILE A 119 -13.23 -8.31 1.51
CA ILE A 119 -14.08 -7.53 0.62
C ILE A 119 -14.65 -6.34 1.39
N GLY A 120 -14.50 -5.14 0.84
CA GLY A 120 -15.14 -3.92 1.31
C GLY A 120 -16.29 -3.49 0.40
N ARG A 121 -16.61 -2.19 0.43
CA ARG A 121 -17.76 -1.65 -0.30
C ARG A 121 -17.60 -1.65 -1.82
N GLY A 122 -16.36 -1.77 -2.30
CA GLY A 122 -16.03 -1.84 -3.73
C GLY A 122 -16.15 -3.24 -4.32
N GLY A 123 -16.59 -4.23 -3.53
CA GLY A 123 -16.85 -5.58 -4.00
C GLY A 123 -15.60 -6.32 -4.52
N LEU A 124 -15.81 -7.27 -5.43
CA LEU A 124 -14.76 -8.12 -5.98
C LEU A 124 -13.58 -7.36 -6.62
N PRO A 125 -13.78 -6.26 -7.38
CA PRO A 125 -12.66 -5.54 -8.00
C PRO A 125 -11.61 -4.98 -7.03
N ASN A 126 -12.00 -4.67 -5.79
CA ASN A 126 -11.10 -4.10 -4.78
C ASN A 126 -10.70 -5.11 -3.69
N THR A 127 -10.92 -6.40 -3.92
CA THR A 127 -10.63 -7.48 -2.95
C THR A 127 -9.13 -7.70 -2.79
N PHE A 128 -8.68 -7.95 -1.55
CA PHE A 128 -7.37 -8.54 -1.30
C PHE A 128 -7.52 -9.98 -0.78
N ARG A 129 -6.51 -10.80 -1.02
CA ARG A 129 -6.48 -12.24 -0.79
C ARG A 129 -5.31 -12.61 0.09
N LEU A 130 -5.54 -13.46 1.08
CA LEU A 130 -4.49 -14.15 1.82
C LEU A 130 -4.43 -15.62 1.40
N LYS A 131 -3.22 -16.15 1.21
CA LYS A 131 -3.00 -17.57 0.93
C LYS A 131 -1.78 -18.07 1.70
N GLN A 132 -1.97 -19.12 2.48
CA GLN A 132 -0.85 -19.86 3.04
C GLN A 132 -0.17 -20.62 1.90
N VAL A 133 1.14 -20.43 1.73
CA VAL A 133 1.92 -21.18 0.76
C VAL A 133 2.26 -22.52 1.41
N ASP A 134 1.94 -23.62 0.74
CA ASP A 134 2.10 -24.97 1.29
C ASP A 134 3.58 -25.25 1.64
N GLU A 135 3.86 -25.81 2.82
CA GLU A 135 5.21 -26.12 3.31
C GLU A 135 5.97 -27.03 2.34
N LYS A 136 5.25 -27.88 1.59
CA LYS A 136 5.83 -28.76 0.55
C LYS A 136 6.29 -28.02 -0.70
N THR A 137 5.82 -26.78 -0.89
CA THR A 137 6.19 -25.86 -1.97
C THR A 137 7.03 -24.69 -1.46
N ASN A 138 7.67 -24.84 -0.29
CA ASN A 138 8.63 -23.89 0.26
C ASN A 138 9.93 -23.89 -0.58
N ILE A 139 9.77 -23.50 -1.85
CA ILE A 139 10.78 -23.44 -2.89
C ILE A 139 11.75 -22.34 -2.48
N SER A 140 13.03 -22.70 -2.42
CA SER A 140 14.12 -21.74 -2.35
C SER A 140 13.99 -20.72 -3.47
N VAL A 141 13.97 -19.44 -3.11
CA VAL A 141 14.03 -18.36 -4.10
C VAL A 141 15.47 -17.92 -4.21
N SER A 142 15.98 -17.83 -5.44
CA SER A 142 17.40 -17.49 -5.69
C SER A 142 17.72 -16.05 -5.29
N LYS A 143 16.82 -15.10 -5.62
CA LYS A 143 16.96 -13.67 -5.30
C LYS A 143 15.59 -13.06 -5.00
N PRO A 144 15.04 -13.26 -3.80
CA PRO A 144 13.76 -12.65 -3.46
C PRO A 144 13.89 -11.14 -3.27
N ASP A 145 12.83 -10.42 -3.61
CA ASP A 145 12.67 -9.01 -3.27
C ASP A 145 12.25 -8.86 -1.80
N ILE A 146 12.84 -7.87 -1.12
CA ILE A 146 12.56 -7.56 0.28
C ILE A 146 11.74 -6.27 0.44
N ALA A 147 11.57 -5.48 -0.61
CA ALA A 147 10.71 -4.30 -0.64
C ALA A 147 9.56 -4.48 -1.64
N GLN A 148 8.36 -4.06 -1.25
CA GLN A 148 7.18 -4.06 -2.11
C GLN A 148 6.38 -2.76 -1.92
N ILE A 149 5.82 -2.25 -3.02
CA ILE A 149 4.94 -1.07 -3.01
C ILE A 149 3.49 -1.52 -2.85
N ILE A 150 2.74 -0.77 -2.06
CA ILE A 150 1.32 -0.95 -1.80
C ILE A 150 0.62 0.33 -2.27
N PRO A 151 0.32 0.44 -3.58
CA PRO A 151 -0.37 1.61 -4.10
C PRO A 151 -1.83 1.65 -3.65
N MET A 152 -2.28 2.83 -3.25
CA MET A 152 -3.69 3.12 -2.97
C MET A 152 -4.58 3.00 -4.22
N ASP A 153 -4.00 3.13 -5.41
CA ASP A 153 -4.75 3.26 -6.67
C ASP A 153 -5.58 2.01 -7.02
N GLY A 154 -5.16 0.81 -6.60
CA GLY A 154 -5.94 -0.41 -6.79
C GLY A 154 -7.25 -0.46 -6.00
N PHE A 155 -7.44 0.49 -5.08
CA PHE A 155 -8.66 0.64 -4.30
C PHE A 155 -9.58 1.74 -4.85
N HIS A 156 -9.32 2.28 -6.04
CA HIS A 156 -10.36 3.03 -6.76
C HIS A 156 -11.57 2.14 -6.98
N LEU A 157 -12.77 2.64 -6.69
CA LEU A 157 -13.99 1.97 -7.09
C LEU A 157 -14.00 1.84 -8.62
N SER A 158 -14.48 0.70 -9.12
CA SER A 158 -14.59 0.50 -10.56
C SER A 158 -15.60 1.46 -11.17
N ARG A 159 -15.48 1.79 -12.46
CA ARG A 159 -16.44 2.66 -13.16
C ARG A 159 -17.87 2.14 -13.03
N LYS A 160 -18.03 0.82 -13.11
CA LYS A 160 -19.32 0.16 -12.91
C LYS A 160 -19.87 0.38 -11.50
N HIS A 161 -19.03 0.45 -10.47
CA HIS A 161 -19.48 0.83 -9.12
C HIS A 161 -19.87 2.32 -9.08
N LEU A 162 -19.11 3.21 -9.72
CA LEU A 162 -19.45 4.63 -9.81
C LEU A 162 -20.79 4.88 -10.52
N ASP A 163 -21.15 4.04 -11.50
CA ASP A 163 -22.46 4.08 -12.18
C ASP A 163 -23.65 3.84 -11.22
N HIS A 164 -23.42 3.23 -10.07
CA HIS A 164 -24.44 2.88 -9.07
C HIS A 164 -24.47 3.83 -7.87
N PHE A 165 -23.73 4.93 -7.91
CA PHE A 165 -23.89 6.01 -6.94
C PHE A 165 -25.26 6.67 -7.08
N LYS A 166 -25.75 7.32 -6.02
CA LYS A 166 -26.94 8.20 -6.08
C LYS A 166 -26.79 9.30 -7.15
N LEU A 167 -25.57 9.79 -7.33
CA LEU A 167 -25.21 10.79 -8.34
C LEU A 167 -24.00 10.31 -9.19
N PRO A 168 -24.22 9.42 -10.18
CA PRO A 168 -23.13 8.84 -10.97
C PRO A 168 -22.26 9.86 -11.68
N GLU A 169 -22.89 10.89 -12.26
CA GLU A 169 -22.21 12.00 -12.95
C GLU A 169 -21.17 12.68 -12.05
N VAL A 170 -21.53 12.91 -10.77
CA VAL A 170 -20.63 13.51 -9.78
C VAL A 170 -19.52 12.54 -9.43
N ALA A 171 -19.85 11.26 -9.22
CA ALA A 171 -18.87 10.22 -8.87
C ALA A 171 -17.79 10.05 -9.96
N HIS A 172 -18.18 10.06 -11.24
CA HIS A 172 -17.25 10.01 -12.37
C HIS A 172 -16.45 11.31 -12.52
N LEU A 173 -17.10 12.48 -12.42
CA LEU A 173 -16.45 13.79 -12.52
C LEU A 173 -15.37 13.95 -11.44
N ARG A 174 -15.68 13.49 -10.22
CA ARG A 174 -14.84 13.59 -9.02
C ARG A 174 -14.03 12.33 -8.75
N ARG A 175 -13.94 11.40 -9.71
CA ARG A 175 -13.10 10.20 -9.56
C ARG A 175 -11.67 10.59 -9.22
N GLY A 176 -11.14 9.96 -8.18
CA GLY A 176 -9.90 10.36 -7.53
C GLY A 176 -10.11 11.09 -6.20
N SER A 177 -11.34 11.53 -5.87
CA SER A 177 -11.72 12.06 -4.54
C SER A 177 -11.81 10.94 -3.50
N PRO A 178 -11.69 11.21 -2.18
CA PRO A 178 -11.67 10.17 -1.14
C PRO A 178 -12.83 9.18 -1.19
N PHE A 179 -14.05 9.66 -1.44
CA PHE A 179 -15.26 8.85 -1.49
C PHE A 179 -15.33 7.90 -2.71
N THR A 180 -14.46 8.09 -3.72
CA THR A 180 -14.42 7.26 -4.94
C THR A 180 -13.47 6.06 -4.84
N PHE A 181 -13.03 5.75 -3.62
CA PHE A 181 -12.20 4.60 -3.29
C PHE A 181 -12.92 3.70 -2.29
N ASP A 182 -12.60 2.41 -2.31
CA ASP A 182 -12.93 1.48 -1.25
C ASP A 182 -12.00 1.69 -0.03
N SER A 183 -12.24 2.80 0.67
CA SER A 183 -11.51 3.16 1.89
C SER A 183 -11.70 2.11 3.01
N ASN A 184 -12.82 1.39 3.00
CA ASN A 184 -13.14 0.31 3.92
C ASN A 184 -12.11 -0.81 3.77
N ASN A 185 -11.91 -1.29 2.54
CA ASN A 185 -10.99 -2.40 2.29
C ASN A 185 -9.52 -1.98 2.31
N PHE A 186 -9.20 -0.76 1.89
CA PHE A 186 -7.82 -0.27 1.99
C PHE A 186 -7.36 -0.13 3.45
N LEU A 187 -8.23 0.39 4.33
CA LEU A 187 -7.96 0.41 5.78
C LEU A 187 -7.80 -1.02 6.32
N GLN A 188 -8.63 -1.96 5.89
CA GLN A 188 -8.53 -3.35 6.33
C GLN A 188 -7.24 -4.03 5.85
N LEU A 189 -6.77 -3.73 4.64
CA LEU A 189 -5.45 -4.16 4.16
C LEU A 189 -4.34 -3.55 5.04
N CYS A 190 -4.40 -2.26 5.36
CA CYS A 190 -3.42 -1.62 6.26
C CYS A 190 -3.37 -2.28 7.63
N LYS A 191 -4.53 -2.66 8.20
CA LYS A 191 -4.60 -3.39 9.47
C LYS A 191 -3.95 -4.78 9.37
N VAL A 192 -4.22 -5.53 8.30
CA VAL A 192 -3.62 -6.86 8.05
C VAL A 192 -2.11 -6.76 7.85
N LEU A 193 -1.64 -5.80 7.05
CA LEU A 193 -0.22 -5.54 6.85
C LEU A 193 0.46 -5.15 8.17
N SER A 194 -0.16 -4.29 8.97
CA SER A 194 0.37 -3.87 10.27
C SER A 194 0.48 -5.05 11.25
N LYS A 195 -0.52 -5.95 11.28
CA LYS A 195 -0.42 -7.21 12.03
C LYS A 195 0.76 -8.07 11.55
N SER A 196 1.01 -8.13 10.24
CA SER A 196 2.17 -8.86 9.71
C SER A 196 3.52 -8.22 10.10
N CYS A 197 3.55 -6.91 10.35
CA CYS A 197 4.74 -6.21 10.82
C CYS A 197 5.10 -6.54 12.26
N THR A 198 4.12 -6.77 13.13
CA THR A 198 4.32 -7.01 14.57
C THR A 198 4.64 -8.47 14.91
N ILE A 199 4.80 -9.33 13.92
CA ILE A 199 5.18 -10.72 14.15
C ILE A 199 6.65 -10.75 14.57
N ASP A 200 6.92 -11.38 15.71
CA ASP A 200 8.29 -11.61 16.18
C ASP A 200 8.92 -12.74 15.35
N PRO A 201 10.04 -12.49 14.62
CA PRO A 201 10.74 -13.53 13.87
C PRO A 201 11.44 -14.58 14.77
N ASN A 202 11.42 -14.39 16.10
CA ASN A 202 12.17 -15.13 17.10
C ASN A 202 13.65 -15.25 16.69
N TYR A 203 14.24 -14.10 16.35
CA TYR A 203 15.60 -13.99 15.83
C TYR A 203 16.44 -13.08 16.72
N GLN A 204 17.61 -13.58 17.12
CA GLN A 204 18.58 -12.79 17.86
C GLN A 204 19.59 -12.17 16.89
N ARG A 205 19.63 -10.85 16.89
CA ARG A 205 20.51 -10.05 16.04
C ARG A 205 21.99 -10.30 16.35
N SER A 206 22.85 -10.28 15.32
CA SER A 206 24.30 -10.25 15.52
C SER A 206 24.79 -8.91 16.08
N GLU A 207 25.83 -8.91 16.93
CA GLU A 207 26.36 -7.69 17.58
C GLU A 207 26.97 -6.67 16.61
N SER A 208 27.25 -7.05 15.36
CA SER A 208 27.80 -6.15 14.35
C SER A 208 26.71 -5.21 13.76
N GLY A 209 26.99 -3.92 13.68
CA GLY A 209 26.06 -2.87 13.19
C GLY A 209 26.31 -2.39 11.76
N SER A 210 26.90 -3.21 10.88
CA SER A 210 27.15 -2.83 9.47
C SER A 210 25.96 -3.16 8.57
N THR A 211 25.87 -2.57 7.37
CA THR A 211 24.82 -2.93 6.40
C THR A 211 24.93 -4.39 5.94
N ASP A 212 26.17 -4.90 5.87
CA ASP A 212 26.47 -6.31 5.58
C ASP A 212 25.91 -7.24 6.66
N SER A 213 25.90 -6.79 7.93
CA SER A 213 25.27 -7.55 9.01
C SER A 213 23.75 -7.46 8.96
N LEU A 214 23.17 -6.31 8.57
CA LEU A 214 21.72 -6.16 8.37
C LEU A 214 21.17 -7.16 7.34
N PHE A 215 21.77 -7.26 6.15
CA PHE A 215 21.26 -8.17 5.13
C PHE A 215 21.46 -9.66 5.51
N GLY A 216 22.50 -9.96 6.29
CA GLY A 216 22.66 -11.26 6.94
C GLY A 216 21.55 -11.55 7.94
N ASP A 217 21.28 -10.61 8.85
CA ASP A 217 20.21 -10.71 9.84
C ASP A 217 18.83 -10.86 9.15
N ILE A 218 18.57 -10.12 8.07
CA ILE A 218 17.34 -10.26 7.26
C ILE A 218 17.22 -11.68 6.69
N THR A 219 18.29 -12.16 6.07
CA THR A 219 18.31 -13.49 5.42
C THR A 219 18.07 -14.61 6.43
N ASN A 220 18.60 -14.48 7.65
CA ASN A 220 18.46 -15.48 8.70
C ASN A 220 17.15 -15.38 9.49
N SER A 221 16.44 -14.25 9.39
CA SER A 221 15.20 -13.99 10.12
C SER A 221 13.92 -14.28 9.33
N PHE A 222 14.00 -14.72 8.06
CA PHE A 222 12.79 -15.05 7.30
C PHE A 222 11.99 -16.18 7.95
N ILE A 223 10.69 -15.95 8.07
CA ILE A 223 9.70 -16.90 8.59
C ILE A 223 8.58 -17.07 7.57
N ASP A 224 7.95 -18.23 7.60
CA ASP A 224 6.85 -18.55 6.69
C ASP A 224 5.61 -17.77 7.07
N LEU A 225 5.15 -16.93 6.15
CA LEU A 225 3.99 -16.06 6.31
C LEU A 225 3.10 -16.19 5.07
N PRO A 226 1.78 -15.99 5.21
CA PRO A 226 0.88 -16.02 4.07
C PRO A 226 1.23 -14.93 3.07
N GLU A 227 1.04 -15.24 1.79
CA GLU A 227 1.06 -14.24 0.73
C GLU A 227 -0.20 -13.38 0.84
N ILE A 228 -0.01 -12.07 0.65
CA ILE A 228 -1.10 -11.09 0.66
C ILE A 228 -1.13 -10.45 -0.72
N SER A 229 -2.04 -10.90 -1.57
CA SER A 229 -2.28 -10.36 -2.91
C SER A 229 -3.39 -9.33 -2.87
N PHE A 230 -3.24 -8.24 -3.62
CA PHE A 230 -4.16 -7.11 -3.55
C PHE A 230 -4.23 -6.41 -4.91
N PRO A 231 -5.27 -5.61 -5.16
CA PRO A 231 -5.52 -5.07 -6.48
C PRO A 231 -4.52 -3.95 -6.79
N GLY A 232 -4.21 -3.79 -8.06
CA GLY A 232 -3.59 -2.59 -8.59
C GLY A 232 -4.56 -1.86 -9.51
N PHE A 233 -4.06 -0.92 -10.30
CA PHE A 233 -4.89 -0.13 -11.22
C PHE A 233 -4.39 -0.27 -12.65
N ASP A 234 -5.29 -0.65 -13.56
CA ASP A 234 -5.00 -0.71 -14.97
C ASP A 234 -5.35 0.63 -15.63
N HIS A 235 -4.34 1.37 -16.06
CA HIS A 235 -4.51 2.69 -16.70
C HIS A 235 -5.11 2.62 -18.11
N ALA A 236 -4.99 1.49 -18.80
CA ALA A 236 -5.63 1.29 -20.11
C ALA A 236 -7.13 1.00 -19.93
N MET A 237 -7.47 0.10 -19.00
CA MET A 237 -8.86 -0.24 -18.66
C MET A 237 -9.55 0.85 -17.83
N LYS A 238 -8.77 1.73 -17.18
CA LYS A 238 -9.23 2.75 -16.24
C LYS A 238 -10.03 2.14 -15.09
N ASP A 239 -9.62 0.98 -14.60
CA ASP A 239 -10.30 0.23 -13.55
C ASP A 239 -9.30 -0.58 -12.70
N PRO A 240 -9.67 -0.94 -11.45
CA PRO A 240 -8.84 -1.79 -10.61
C PRO A 240 -8.65 -3.19 -11.23
N SER A 241 -7.46 -3.74 -11.06
CA SER A 241 -7.07 -5.07 -11.53
C SER A 241 -6.75 -5.99 -10.34
N PRO A 242 -7.48 -7.10 -10.16
CA PRO A 242 -7.26 -8.02 -9.04
C PRO A 242 -5.86 -8.64 -9.02
N ASP A 243 -5.36 -8.95 -7.81
CA ASP A 243 -4.13 -9.73 -7.58
C ASP A 243 -2.88 -9.21 -8.34
N GLN A 244 -2.82 -7.90 -8.65
CA GLN A 244 -1.71 -7.29 -9.41
C GLN A 244 -0.43 -7.14 -8.58
N HIS A 245 -0.56 -7.04 -7.26
CA HIS A 245 0.56 -6.90 -6.34
C HIS A 245 0.47 -7.98 -5.27
N THR A 246 1.64 -8.45 -4.81
CA THR A 246 1.74 -9.44 -3.74
C THR A 246 2.82 -9.06 -2.76
N VAL A 247 2.50 -9.09 -1.47
CA VAL A 247 3.47 -9.08 -0.38
C VAL A 247 3.80 -10.53 -0.04
N HIS A 248 5.05 -10.93 -0.26
CA HIS A 248 5.55 -12.28 0.02
C HIS A 248 6.13 -12.37 1.42
N LYS A 249 6.35 -13.58 1.92
CA LYS A 249 7.09 -13.82 3.17
C LYS A 249 8.48 -13.17 3.18
N PHE A 250 9.14 -13.01 2.04
CA PHE A 250 10.44 -12.34 1.97
C PHE A 250 10.35 -10.80 2.01
N THR A 251 9.17 -10.21 1.83
CA THR A 251 9.00 -8.76 1.92
C THR A 251 9.18 -8.30 3.37
N ARG A 252 10.17 -7.44 3.61
CA ARG A 252 10.53 -6.83 4.91
C ARG A 252 10.26 -5.33 4.97
N VAL A 253 10.18 -4.67 3.82
CA VAL A 253 9.87 -3.23 3.70
C VAL A 253 8.59 -3.07 2.89
N LEU A 254 7.55 -2.53 3.54
CA LEU A 254 6.27 -2.21 2.92
C LEU A 254 6.23 -0.73 2.58
N ILE A 255 6.11 -0.37 1.30
CA ILE A 255 6.08 1.01 0.83
C ILE A 255 4.63 1.37 0.47
N LEU A 256 3.87 1.89 1.42
CA LEU A 256 2.50 2.34 1.19
C LEU A 256 2.53 3.70 0.50
N GLU A 257 1.94 3.80 -0.69
CA GLU A 257 1.86 5.08 -1.39
C GLU A 257 0.43 5.49 -1.70
N GLY A 258 0.12 6.78 -1.53
CA GLY A 258 -1.23 7.26 -1.74
C GLY A 258 -1.42 8.73 -1.39
N LEU A 259 -2.53 9.29 -1.83
CA LEU A 259 -2.89 10.67 -1.51
C LEU A 259 -3.42 10.79 -0.08
N TYR A 260 -4.26 9.84 0.34
CA TYR A 260 -5.13 9.98 1.51
C TYR A 260 -4.62 9.26 2.77
N LEU A 261 -3.39 8.76 2.81
CA LEU A 261 -2.87 7.97 3.94
C LEU A 261 -2.80 8.74 5.28
N LEU A 262 -2.85 10.07 5.24
CA LEU A 262 -2.92 10.95 6.42
C LEU A 262 -4.19 11.84 6.44
N LEU A 263 -5.19 11.56 5.59
CA LEU A 263 -6.42 12.34 5.54
C LEU A 263 -7.24 12.11 6.83
N ASP A 264 -7.76 13.17 7.44
CA ASP A 264 -8.46 13.11 8.73
C ASP A 264 -9.98 12.83 8.64
N GLN A 265 -10.42 12.21 7.56
CA GLN A 265 -11.83 11.96 7.24
C GLN A 265 -12.10 10.47 7.00
N GLU A 266 -13.33 10.03 7.27
CA GLU A 266 -13.81 8.66 7.00
C GLU A 266 -12.84 7.58 7.53
N ASN A 267 -12.71 6.45 6.83
CA ASN A 267 -11.76 5.38 7.14
C ASN A 267 -10.28 5.81 7.02
N TRP A 268 -9.98 6.85 6.22
CA TRP A 268 -8.62 7.34 6.02
C TRP A 268 -7.97 7.84 7.31
N SER A 269 -8.79 8.43 8.19
CA SER A 269 -8.37 8.94 9.50
C SER A 269 -7.73 7.86 10.40
N GLN A 270 -8.07 6.59 10.17
CA GLN A 270 -7.59 5.46 10.96
C GLN A 270 -6.31 4.81 10.40
N ILE A 271 -5.88 5.17 9.19
CA ILE A 271 -4.73 4.53 8.53
C ILE A 271 -3.43 4.82 9.28
N TYR A 272 -3.23 6.08 9.69
CA TYR A 272 -2.07 6.45 10.48
C TYR A 272 -1.99 5.62 11.76
N ASP A 273 -3.09 5.50 12.51
CA ASP A 273 -3.12 4.73 13.76
C ASP A 273 -2.89 3.24 13.51
N ALA A 274 -3.40 2.67 12.41
CA ALA A 274 -3.15 1.29 12.04
C ALA A 274 -1.65 1.04 11.83
N ILE A 275 -0.98 1.92 11.07
CA ILE A 275 0.46 1.85 10.79
C ILE A 275 1.29 2.14 12.05
N ALA A 276 0.89 3.14 12.84
CA ALA A 276 1.64 3.62 13.99
C ALA A 276 1.71 2.58 15.11
N ARG A 277 0.69 1.72 15.24
CA ARG A 277 0.68 0.57 16.16
C ARG A 277 1.78 -0.46 15.90
N THR A 278 2.44 -0.42 14.74
CA THR A 278 3.58 -1.30 14.47
C THR A 278 4.84 -0.86 15.22
N ASP A 279 4.91 0.40 15.65
CA ASP A 279 6.11 1.11 16.15
C ASP A 279 7.33 1.10 15.21
N ALA A 280 7.24 0.47 14.04
CA ALA A 280 8.29 0.34 13.05
C ALA A 280 7.86 0.96 11.71
N PHE A 281 7.66 2.28 11.74
CA PHE A 281 7.18 3.03 10.57
C PHE A 281 7.86 4.40 10.40
N LEU A 282 7.87 4.85 9.14
CA LEU A 282 8.34 6.16 8.70
C LEU A 282 7.40 6.68 7.61
N ILE A 283 7.03 7.96 7.65
CA ILE A 283 6.15 8.56 6.63
C ILE A 283 6.82 9.80 6.05
N TRP A 284 6.82 9.88 4.72
CA TRP A 284 7.26 11.04 3.97
C TRP A 284 6.09 11.69 3.24
N THR A 285 5.89 12.98 3.46
CA THR A 285 4.95 13.79 2.68
C THR A 285 5.69 14.62 1.66
N ILE A 286 5.36 14.44 0.40
CA ILE A 286 5.99 15.09 -0.74
C ILE A 286 5.27 16.41 -1.03
N THR A 287 6.03 17.48 -1.04
CA THR A 287 5.60 18.80 -1.48
C THR A 287 6.35 19.20 -2.75
N SER A 288 5.65 19.87 -3.65
CA SER A 288 6.18 20.38 -4.92
C SER A 288 5.49 21.69 -5.24
N ASP A 289 6.10 22.48 -6.10
CA ASP A 289 5.48 23.69 -6.62
C ASP A 289 4.15 23.37 -7.35
N GLU A 290 3.08 24.08 -6.98
CA GLU A 290 1.73 23.82 -7.50
C GLU A 290 1.64 24.11 -9.01
N SER A 291 2.39 25.10 -9.52
CA SER A 291 2.41 25.40 -10.96
C SER A 291 3.12 24.30 -11.75
N ALA A 292 4.20 23.73 -11.20
CA ALA A 292 4.87 22.57 -11.76
C ALA A 292 3.98 21.32 -11.74
N ILE A 293 3.21 21.10 -10.66
CA ILE A 293 2.23 20.02 -10.56
C ILE A 293 1.14 20.19 -11.63
N GLU A 294 0.55 21.39 -11.76
CA GLU A 294 -0.52 21.67 -12.74
C GLU A 294 -0.07 21.29 -14.16
N GLN A 295 1.11 21.76 -14.57
CA GLN A 295 1.66 21.45 -15.89
C GLN A 295 1.91 19.96 -16.09
N ARG A 296 2.44 19.27 -15.07
CA ARG A 296 2.75 17.84 -15.13
C ARG A 296 1.48 16.98 -15.22
N VAL A 297 0.47 17.29 -14.42
CA VAL A 297 -0.81 16.55 -14.40
C VAL A 297 -1.60 16.83 -15.67
N ALA A 298 -1.68 18.08 -16.13
CA ALA A 298 -2.35 18.43 -17.38
C ALA A 298 -1.74 17.68 -18.58
N LYS A 299 -0.41 17.63 -18.69
CA LYS A 299 0.28 16.83 -19.73
C LYS A 299 -0.07 15.34 -19.64
N ARG A 300 -0.14 14.78 -18.43
CA ARG A 300 -0.53 13.38 -18.20
C ARG A 300 -1.96 13.11 -18.62
N HIS A 301 -2.89 14.02 -18.36
CA HIS A 301 -4.28 13.90 -18.84
C HIS A 301 -4.35 13.82 -20.36
N VAL A 302 -3.57 14.62 -21.08
CA VAL A 302 -3.50 14.57 -22.54
C VAL A 302 -2.88 13.25 -23.01
N GLN A 303 -1.74 12.85 -22.44
CA GLN A 303 -1.04 11.62 -22.80
C GLN A 303 -1.87 10.34 -22.57
N SER A 304 -2.73 10.35 -21.54
CA SER A 304 -3.62 9.22 -21.22
C SER A 304 -4.95 9.26 -21.98
N GLY A 305 -5.15 10.23 -22.87
CA GLY A 305 -6.40 10.41 -23.62
C GLY A 305 -7.60 10.77 -22.74
N ILE A 306 -7.36 11.34 -21.55
CA ILE A 306 -8.41 11.88 -20.68
C ILE A 306 -8.86 13.27 -21.17
N CYS A 307 -7.93 14.05 -21.72
CA CYS A 307 -8.20 15.37 -22.31
C CYS A 307 -7.60 15.43 -23.72
N LEU A 308 -8.20 16.22 -24.62
CA LEU A 308 -7.70 16.41 -25.98
C LEU A 308 -6.64 17.49 -26.06
N THR A 309 -6.74 18.50 -25.18
CA THR A 309 -5.84 19.66 -25.16
C THR A 309 -5.23 19.89 -23.79
N LEU A 310 -4.11 20.62 -23.77
CA LEU A 310 -3.46 21.01 -22.51
C LEU A 310 -4.39 21.90 -21.65
N ASP A 311 -5.14 22.80 -22.27
CA ASP A 311 -6.08 23.69 -21.58
C ASP A 311 -7.20 22.91 -20.88
N GLU A 312 -7.78 21.90 -21.55
CA GLU A 312 -8.72 20.96 -20.92
C GLU A 312 -8.06 20.22 -19.75
N GLY A 313 -6.80 19.79 -19.92
CA GLY A 313 -6.02 19.15 -18.87
C GLY A 313 -5.82 20.03 -17.63
N ILE A 314 -5.57 21.32 -17.83
CA ILE A 314 -5.44 22.34 -16.76
C ILE A 314 -6.79 22.57 -16.07
N GLN A 315 -7.87 22.73 -16.84
CA GLN A 315 -9.22 22.90 -16.28
C GLN A 315 -9.61 21.70 -15.42
N ARG A 316 -9.36 20.48 -15.91
CA ARG A 316 -9.59 19.24 -15.15
C ARG A 316 -8.76 19.19 -13.87
N PHE A 317 -7.48 19.55 -13.94
CA PHE A 317 -6.61 19.61 -12.76
C PHE A 317 -7.20 20.53 -11.68
N ARG A 318 -7.57 21.76 -12.05
CA ARG A 318 -8.16 22.74 -11.12
C ARG A 318 -9.49 22.28 -10.53
N ALA A 319 -10.34 21.64 -11.35
CA ALA A 319 -11.66 21.20 -10.94
C ALA A 319 -11.65 19.89 -10.11
N ASN A 320 -10.56 19.13 -10.09
CA ASN A 320 -10.50 17.85 -9.38
C ASN A 320 -9.19 17.66 -8.60
N ASP A 321 -8.07 17.44 -9.28
CA ASP A 321 -6.79 17.08 -8.65
C ASP A 321 -6.28 18.13 -7.65
N GLN A 322 -6.41 19.41 -7.98
CA GLN A 322 -6.02 20.52 -7.12
C GLN A 322 -6.87 20.55 -5.85
N ILE A 323 -8.18 20.31 -5.96
CA ILE A 323 -9.08 20.25 -4.81
C ILE A 323 -8.68 19.08 -3.90
N ASN A 324 -8.36 17.92 -4.47
CA ASN A 324 -7.91 16.76 -3.71
C ASN A 324 -6.54 16.99 -3.05
N GLY A 325 -5.62 17.65 -3.76
CA GLY A 325 -4.32 18.05 -3.23
C GLY A 325 -4.41 19.07 -2.10
N ARG A 326 -5.31 20.06 -2.21
CA ARG A 326 -5.56 21.03 -1.13
C ARG A 326 -6.26 20.38 0.06
N LEU A 327 -7.18 19.45 -0.19
CA LEU A 327 -7.89 18.71 0.86
C LEU A 327 -6.88 18.11 1.85
N ILE A 328 -5.88 17.37 1.38
CA ILE A 328 -4.89 16.74 2.27
C ILE A 328 -3.97 17.73 2.99
N GLN A 329 -3.79 18.95 2.47
CA GLN A 329 -3.02 19.99 3.15
C GLN A 329 -3.83 20.57 4.32
N SER A 330 -5.12 20.82 4.09
CA SER A 330 -6.05 21.34 5.09
C SER A 330 -6.50 20.31 6.14
N HIS A 331 -6.70 19.05 5.71
CA HIS A 331 -7.33 17.99 6.47
C HIS A 331 -6.37 16.82 6.67
N SER A 332 -5.42 17.00 7.58
CA SER A 332 -4.47 15.94 7.90
C SER A 332 -4.45 15.64 9.38
N VAL A 333 -4.31 14.35 9.73
CA VAL A 333 -4.25 13.91 11.13
C VAL A 333 -3.14 14.62 11.92
N LYS A 334 -2.04 15.00 11.25
CA LYS A 334 -0.94 15.82 11.81
C LYS A 334 -1.37 17.24 12.23
N ASN A 335 -2.41 17.80 11.62
CA ASN A 335 -2.93 19.12 11.99
C ASN A 335 -3.84 19.07 13.22
N LYS A 336 -4.40 17.91 13.55
CA LYS A 336 -5.38 17.71 14.64
C LYS A 336 -4.81 17.02 15.87
N ASN A 337 -3.73 16.25 15.73
CA ASN A 337 -3.20 15.40 16.79
C ASN A 337 -1.69 15.62 16.98
N THR A 338 -1.31 16.13 18.15
CA THR A 338 0.09 16.38 18.52
C THR A 338 0.91 15.10 18.73
N ASN A 339 0.25 13.94 18.82
CA ASN A 339 0.91 12.64 18.98
C ASN A 339 1.34 12.00 17.65
N VAL A 340 1.12 12.67 16.52
CA VAL A 340 1.64 12.21 15.23
C VAL A 340 3.17 12.33 15.22
N LYS A 341 3.84 11.18 15.04
CA LYS A 341 5.30 11.02 15.05
C LYS A 341 5.78 10.41 13.73
N ASN A 342 7.08 10.51 13.46
CA ASN A 342 7.75 9.91 12.30
C ASN A 342 7.17 10.34 10.93
N VAL A 343 6.66 11.56 10.84
CA VAL A 343 6.19 12.17 9.58
C VAL A 343 7.16 13.29 9.20
N TYR A 344 7.75 13.20 8.02
CA TYR A 344 8.75 14.15 7.53
C TYR A 344 8.36 14.67 6.15
N GLU A 345 8.72 15.92 5.88
CA GLU A 345 8.45 16.54 4.59
C GLU A 345 9.63 16.33 3.63
N ILE A 346 9.32 15.98 2.38
CA ILE A 346 10.29 15.91 1.28
C ILE A 346 9.85 16.88 0.20
N ARG A 347 10.74 17.80 -0.18
CA ARG A 347 10.51 18.67 -1.31
C ARG A 347 10.97 18.00 -2.60
N ASN A 348 10.11 17.96 -3.61
CA ASN A 348 10.42 17.46 -4.94
C ASN A 348 10.14 18.57 -5.95
N ASP A 349 11.16 19.38 -6.22
CA ASP A 349 11.10 20.50 -7.18
C ASP A 349 11.18 20.01 -8.63
#